data_AF-A0A1W1HQ94-F1
#
_entry.id   AF-A0A1W1HQ94-F1
#
_cell.length_a   1.000
_cell.length_b   1.000
_cell.length_c   1.000
_cell.angle_alpha   90.00
_cell.angle_beta   90.00
_cell.angle_gamma   90.00
#
_symmetry.space_group_name_H-M   'P 1'
#
loop_
_entity.id
_entity.type
_entity.pdbx_description
1 polymer ?
#
loop_
_entity_poly.entity_id
_entity_poly.type
_entity_poly.pdbx_seq_one_letter_code
_entity_poly.pdbx_strand_id
1 'polypeptide(L)'
;MTHEELEDAVPLYAIGALERSERQAIEAHLLSGCAACHAALKDYQTVASLLPFGLTPATPPNTLKAKIMMAPTPIAGAVEAEQAGPKSSLEPGEWMNHLFPPIAPARSLPFRLAMGFSAAVLIVGGGYLAWSSYTQTSQRSGEIQQLHAAVQQETARVATLQSELQQREQTIGTLKSEIEQRTTEVAELRDQMLQREAELDDAHTQLTQNESSLQRLARQNEEFAGLFKNPSSKVVSLAGSDMAKSAGAFLLFDPSTKKAWLYAYNLPALPSGKVYQLWAIDDKPVSAGIFGLDAGLKARMLIRNMTEFSRMKKFAVTVEPDGGRPEPTGAIYLIGQI
;
A
#
# COMPACT_ATOMS: atom_id res chain seq x y z
N MET A 1 -22.04 -4.06 -25.11
CA MET A 1 -20.76 -4.02 -24.40
C MET A 1 -21.05 -3.77 -22.93
N THR A 2 -20.37 -4.49 -22.05
CA THR A 2 -20.41 -4.25 -20.61
C THR A 2 -19.56 -3.02 -20.27
N HIS A 3 -19.69 -2.48 -19.05
CA HIS A 3 -18.84 -1.38 -18.59
C HIS A 3 -17.35 -1.78 -18.60
N GLU A 4 -17.05 -3.01 -18.16
CA GLU A 4 -15.69 -3.56 -18.09
C GLU A 4 -15.03 -3.65 -19.49
N GLU A 5 -15.78 -4.11 -20.49
CA GLU A 5 -15.31 -4.14 -21.89
C GLU A 5 -15.02 -2.73 -22.45
N LEU A 6 -15.75 -1.72 -22.00
CA LEU A 6 -15.56 -0.33 -22.42
C LEU A 6 -14.37 0.33 -21.69
N GLU A 7 -14.16 -0.03 -20.43
CA GLU A 7 -13.01 0.42 -19.64
C GLU A 7 -11.69 -0.11 -20.23
N ASP A 8 -11.66 -1.38 -20.64
CA ASP A 8 -10.51 -1.99 -21.30
C ASP A 8 -10.17 -1.37 -22.66
N ALA A 9 -11.16 -0.73 -23.31
CA ALA A 9 -10.97 -0.04 -24.59
C ALA A 9 -10.41 1.39 -24.43
N VAL A 10 -10.43 1.98 -23.22
CA VAL A 10 -9.96 3.35 -22.95
C VAL A 10 -8.50 3.60 -23.37
N PRO A 11 -7.52 2.71 -23.10
CA PRO A 11 -6.12 2.93 -23.50
C PRO A 11 -5.97 3.01 -25.02
N LEU A 12 -6.68 2.15 -25.77
CA LEU A 12 -6.68 2.13 -27.23
C LEU A 12 -7.38 3.36 -27.81
N TYR A 13 -8.44 3.85 -27.15
CA TYR A 13 -9.07 5.12 -27.48
C TYR A 13 -8.09 6.29 -27.32
N ALA A 14 -7.35 6.34 -26.21
CA ALA A 14 -6.42 7.43 -25.88
C ALA A 14 -5.30 7.60 -26.92
N ILE A 15 -4.82 6.51 -27.54
CA ILE A 15 -3.81 6.54 -28.61
C ILE A 15 -4.41 6.57 -30.03
N GLY A 16 -5.74 6.59 -30.16
CA GLY A 16 -6.44 6.61 -31.45
C GLY A 16 -6.41 5.29 -32.23
N ALA A 17 -6.17 4.16 -31.57
CA ALA A 17 -5.99 2.85 -32.18
C ALA A 17 -7.28 2.00 -32.30
N LEU A 18 -8.43 2.50 -31.83
CA LEU A 18 -9.72 1.80 -31.93
C LEU A 18 -10.33 1.86 -33.34
N GLU A 19 -11.03 0.79 -33.70
CA GLU A 19 -11.88 0.74 -34.89
C GLU A 19 -13.11 1.65 -34.77
N ARG A 20 -13.73 1.99 -35.91
CA ARG A 20 -14.80 2.99 -35.97
C ARG A 20 -16.02 2.62 -35.10
N SER A 21 -16.42 1.36 -35.07
CA SER A 21 -17.55 0.86 -34.28
C SER A 21 -17.28 0.91 -32.78
N GLU A 22 -16.10 0.49 -32.35
CA GLU A 22 -15.68 0.48 -30.94
C GLU A 22 -15.50 1.90 -30.41
N ARG A 23 -14.94 2.79 -31.24
CA ARG A 23 -14.81 4.22 -30.94
C ARG A 23 -16.17 4.86 -30.68
N GLN A 24 -17.17 4.56 -31.49
CA GLN A 24 -18.52 5.09 -31.30
C GLN A 24 -19.16 4.58 -30.00
N ALA A 25 -18.91 3.31 -29.63
CA ALA A 25 -19.43 2.74 -28.40
C ALA A 25 -18.84 3.43 -27.15
N ILE A 26 -17.52 3.69 -27.14
CA ILE A 26 -16.87 4.38 -26.01
C ILE A 26 -17.20 5.87 -25.98
N GLU A 27 -17.35 6.54 -27.12
CA GLU A 27 -17.80 7.94 -27.19
C GLU A 27 -19.22 8.09 -26.64
N ALA A 28 -20.14 7.19 -27.01
CA ALA A 28 -21.49 7.17 -26.44
C ALA A 28 -21.47 6.93 -24.92
N HIS A 29 -20.58 6.06 -24.45
CA HIS A 29 -20.40 5.81 -23.02
C HIS A 29 -19.82 7.02 -22.27
N LEU A 30 -18.82 7.71 -22.82
CA LEU A 30 -18.26 8.93 -22.25
C LEU A 30 -19.29 10.07 -22.23
N LEU A 31 -20.12 10.18 -23.26
CA LEU A 31 -21.24 11.14 -23.33
C LEU A 31 -22.32 10.86 -22.28
N SER A 32 -22.47 9.60 -21.84
CA SER A 32 -23.37 9.24 -20.75
C SER A 32 -22.90 9.75 -19.38
N GLY A 33 -21.65 10.23 -19.26
CA GLY A 33 -21.11 10.84 -18.05
C GLY A 33 -20.42 9.88 -17.07
N CYS A 34 -19.94 8.72 -17.53
CA CYS A 34 -19.24 7.75 -16.68
C CYS A 34 -17.93 8.32 -16.10
N ALA A 35 -17.91 8.60 -14.79
CA ALA A 35 -16.77 9.23 -14.13
C ALA A 35 -15.50 8.36 -14.16
N ALA A 36 -15.63 7.04 -14.04
CA ALA A 36 -14.50 6.10 -14.06
C ALA A 36 -13.78 6.11 -15.43
N CYS A 37 -14.54 5.99 -16.52
CA CYS A 37 -13.99 6.02 -17.87
C CYS A 37 -13.40 7.41 -18.24
N HIS A 38 -13.98 8.51 -17.75
CA HIS A 38 -13.40 9.85 -17.93
C HIS A 38 -12.06 10.01 -17.18
N ALA A 39 -11.97 9.48 -15.96
CA ALA A 39 -10.73 9.50 -15.18
C ALA A 39 -9.64 8.65 -15.85
N ALA A 40 -9.96 7.40 -16.21
CA ALA A 40 -9.05 6.51 -16.92
C ALA A 40 -8.56 7.14 -18.24
N LEU A 41 -9.46 7.75 -19.01
CA LEU A 41 -9.10 8.41 -20.27
C LEU A 41 -8.07 9.52 -20.06
N LYS A 42 -8.26 10.36 -19.03
CA LYS A 42 -7.33 11.45 -18.70
C LYS A 42 -5.94 10.91 -18.35
N ASP A 43 -5.87 9.83 -17.57
CA ASP A 43 -4.61 9.21 -17.17
C ASP A 43 -3.87 8.63 -18.39
N TYR A 44 -4.59 7.88 -19.24
CA TYR A 44 -3.99 7.33 -20.46
C TYR A 44 -3.60 8.39 -21.49
N GLN A 45 -4.36 9.49 -21.62
CA GLN A 45 -3.97 10.63 -22.46
C GLN A 45 -2.69 11.31 -21.96
N THR A 46 -2.51 11.38 -20.64
CA THR A 46 -1.27 11.90 -20.03
C THR A 46 -0.08 11.04 -20.44
N VAL A 47 -0.19 9.71 -20.34
CA VAL A 47 0.87 8.78 -20.76
C VAL A 47 1.10 8.84 -22.28
N ALA A 48 0.03 8.87 -23.08
CA ALA A 48 0.11 8.95 -24.53
C ALA A 48 0.84 10.21 -25.00
N SER A 49 0.70 11.33 -24.28
CA SER A 49 1.41 12.58 -24.59
C SER A 49 2.93 12.49 -24.43
N LEU A 50 3.42 11.51 -23.65
CA LEU A 50 4.85 11.26 -23.42
C LEU A 50 5.48 10.35 -24.49
N LEU A 51 4.68 9.52 -25.17
CA LEU A 51 5.17 8.56 -26.17
C LEU A 51 6.01 9.21 -27.30
N PRO A 52 5.64 10.39 -27.85
CA PRO A 52 6.43 11.02 -28.90
C PRO A 52 7.88 11.34 -28.50
N PHE A 53 8.16 11.55 -27.21
CA PHE A 53 9.51 11.84 -26.72
C PHE A 53 10.43 10.60 -26.68
N GLY A 54 9.88 9.40 -26.79
CA GLY A 54 10.64 8.16 -26.94
C GLY A 54 11.01 7.82 -28.39
N LEU A 55 10.50 8.56 -29.37
CA LEU A 55 10.74 8.32 -30.79
C LEU A 55 12.04 9.00 -31.25
N THR A 56 12.72 8.39 -32.22
CA THR A 56 13.85 9.04 -32.90
C THR A 56 13.37 10.25 -33.70
N PRO A 57 13.88 11.47 -33.44
CA PRO A 57 13.42 12.66 -34.15
C PRO A 57 13.78 12.59 -35.64
N ALA A 58 12.77 12.70 -36.50
CA ALA A 58 12.95 12.83 -37.94
C ALA A 58 13.14 14.30 -38.32
N THR A 59 14.08 14.60 -39.21
CA THR A 59 14.30 15.97 -39.71
C THR A 59 13.21 16.36 -40.70
N PRO A 60 12.37 17.38 -40.39
CA PRO A 60 11.32 17.81 -41.31
C PRO A 60 11.91 18.58 -42.50
N PRO A 61 11.24 18.57 -43.67
CA PRO A 61 11.59 19.44 -44.80
C PRO A 61 11.66 20.91 -44.41
N ASN A 62 12.67 21.62 -44.89
CA ASN A 62 12.91 23.05 -44.60
C ASN A 62 11.77 23.99 -45.04
N THR A 63 10.87 23.55 -45.91
CA THR A 63 9.68 24.30 -46.35
C THR A 63 8.48 24.17 -45.40
N LEU A 64 8.50 23.21 -44.48
CA LEU A 64 7.32 22.81 -43.70
C LEU A 64 6.95 23.85 -42.63
N LYS A 65 7.96 24.47 -42.00
CA LYS A 65 7.76 25.58 -41.04
C LYS A 65 7.08 26.78 -41.69
N ALA A 66 7.53 27.17 -42.89
CA ALA A 66 6.93 28.28 -43.62
C ALA A 66 5.47 27.99 -44.01
N LYS A 67 5.18 26.76 -44.46
CA LYS A 67 3.81 26.32 -44.77
C LYS A 67 2.88 26.35 -43.55
N ILE A 68 3.35 25.90 -42.37
CA ILE A 68 2.56 25.95 -41.13
C ILE A 68 2.29 27.40 -40.71
N MET A 69 3.30 28.27 -40.78
CA MET A 69 3.16 29.68 -40.39
C MET A 69 2.31 30.51 -41.36
N MET A 70 2.16 30.07 -42.61
CA MET A 70 1.27 30.67 -43.60
C MET A 70 -0.14 30.06 -43.60
N ALA A 71 -0.36 28.95 -42.89
CA ALA A 71 -1.67 28.34 -42.80
C ALA A 71 -2.57 29.21 -41.91
N PRO A 72 -3.76 29.64 -42.39
CA PRO A 72 -4.75 30.29 -41.55
C PRO A 72 -5.11 29.36 -40.39
N THR A 73 -5.21 29.90 -39.17
CA THR A 73 -5.71 29.15 -38.02
C THR A 73 -7.12 28.65 -38.35
N PRO A 74 -7.36 27.33 -38.39
CA PRO A 74 -8.70 26.84 -38.64
C PRO A 74 -9.55 27.16 -37.40
N ILE A 75 -10.41 28.17 -37.54
CA ILE A 75 -11.52 28.37 -36.62
C ILE A 75 -12.47 27.19 -36.89
N ALA A 76 -12.51 26.24 -35.98
CA ALA A 76 -13.52 25.19 -35.99
C ALA A 76 -14.89 25.86 -35.80
N GLY A 77 -15.63 26.02 -36.90
CA GLY A 77 -16.98 26.59 -36.90
C GLY A 77 -17.21 27.66 -37.96
N ALA A 78 -16.92 27.37 -39.23
CA ALA A 78 -17.54 28.09 -40.35
C ALA A 78 -18.11 27.04 -41.30
N VAL A 79 -19.32 26.59 -40.96
CA VAL A 79 -20.23 26.04 -41.97
C VAL A 79 -20.55 27.18 -42.92
N GLU A 80 -20.42 26.91 -44.21
CA GLU A 80 -20.90 27.71 -45.33
C GLU A 80 -22.24 28.41 -44.99
N ALA A 81 -22.22 29.74 -44.91
CA ALA A 81 -23.41 30.56 -45.03
C ALA A 81 -23.14 31.56 -46.14
N GLU A 82 -23.37 31.10 -47.37
CA GLU A 82 -23.57 31.98 -48.52
C GLU A 82 -24.82 32.82 -48.27
N GLN A 83 -24.61 34.06 -47.79
CA GLN A 83 -25.64 35.08 -47.76
C GLN A 83 -25.10 36.39 -48.33
N ALA A 84 -25.78 36.80 -49.41
CA ALA A 84 -25.57 37.99 -50.19
C ALA A 84 -25.35 39.25 -49.35
N GLY A 85 -24.36 40.06 -49.75
CA GLY A 85 -23.97 41.26 -49.04
C GLY A 85 -25.05 42.34 -48.95
N PRO A 86 -25.01 43.22 -47.93
CA PRO A 86 -25.81 44.42 -47.93
C PRO A 86 -25.11 45.48 -48.78
N LYS A 87 -25.79 45.89 -49.84
CA LYS A 87 -25.46 47.09 -50.62
C LYS A 87 -25.42 48.29 -49.67
N SER A 88 -24.38 49.10 -49.83
CA SER A 88 -24.28 50.46 -49.29
C SER A 88 -25.48 51.29 -49.75
N SER A 89 -26.46 51.53 -48.88
CA SER A 89 -27.54 52.49 -49.10
C SER A 89 -27.03 53.91 -48.79
N LEU A 90 -26.23 54.46 -49.71
CA LEU A 90 -25.91 55.89 -49.76
C LEU A 90 -26.73 56.58 -50.87
N GLU A 91 -28.01 56.20 -50.99
CA GLU A 91 -29.00 56.97 -51.72
C GLU A 91 -30.06 57.47 -50.72
N PRO A 92 -30.27 58.79 -50.61
CA PRO A 92 -31.32 59.32 -49.75
C PRO A 92 -32.69 58.88 -50.29
N GLY A 93 -33.35 57.99 -49.55
CA GLY A 93 -34.69 57.51 -49.89
C GLY A 93 -35.76 58.60 -49.82
N GLU A 94 -36.92 58.31 -50.41
CA GLU A 94 -38.09 59.20 -50.55
C GLU A 94 -38.57 59.88 -49.25
N TRP A 95 -38.07 59.45 -48.09
CA TRP A 95 -38.36 60.05 -46.81
C TRP A 95 -37.87 61.49 -46.63
N MET A 96 -36.89 61.93 -47.44
CA MET A 96 -36.47 63.34 -47.48
C MET A 96 -37.48 64.27 -48.16
N ASN A 97 -38.42 63.76 -48.97
CA ASN A 97 -39.47 64.57 -49.61
C ASN A 97 -40.60 64.96 -48.64
N HIS A 98 -40.58 64.46 -47.41
CA HIS A 98 -41.59 64.74 -46.39
C HIS A 98 -41.20 65.92 -45.49
N LEU A 99 -39.92 66.32 -45.51
CA LEU A 99 -39.37 67.31 -44.58
C LEU A 99 -39.50 68.76 -45.08
N PHE A 100 -39.84 68.98 -46.36
CA PHE A 100 -39.99 70.32 -46.94
C PHE A 100 -41.17 70.39 -47.94
N PRO A 101 -42.43 70.60 -47.49
CA PRO A 101 -43.54 70.89 -48.40
C PRO A 101 -43.40 72.29 -49.04
N PRO A 102 -43.84 72.50 -50.30
CA PRO A 102 -43.82 73.81 -50.95
C PRO A 102 -44.80 74.77 -50.25
N ILE A 103 -44.34 76.01 -50.03
CA ILE A 103 -45.07 77.08 -49.35
C ILE A 103 -46.27 77.50 -50.23
N ALA A 104 -47.49 77.20 -49.77
CA ALA A 104 -48.74 77.70 -50.37
C ALA A 104 -49.24 78.96 -49.62
N PRO A 105 -49.81 79.96 -50.32
CA PRO A 105 -50.29 81.19 -49.70
C PRO A 105 -51.57 80.93 -48.88
N ALA A 106 -51.58 81.45 -47.64
CA ALA A 106 -52.68 81.33 -46.69
C ALA A 106 -53.95 82.04 -47.17
N ARG A 107 -55.02 81.26 -47.34
CA ARG A 107 -56.39 81.76 -47.56
C ARG A 107 -57.03 82.02 -46.19
N SER A 108 -57.30 83.28 -45.89
CA SER A 108 -57.85 83.73 -44.61
C SER A 108 -59.30 83.26 -44.43
N LEU A 109 -59.53 82.46 -43.38
CA LEU A 109 -60.87 82.14 -42.87
C LEU A 109 -61.32 83.19 -41.84
N PRO A 110 -62.62 83.55 -41.79
CA PRO A 110 -63.14 84.57 -40.88
C PRO A 110 -63.09 84.12 -39.42
N PHE A 111 -62.61 85.04 -38.58
CA PHE A 111 -62.26 84.97 -37.14
C PHE A 111 -63.36 84.50 -36.15
N ARG A 112 -64.49 83.93 -36.60
CA ARG A 112 -65.59 83.50 -35.72
C ARG A 112 -65.73 81.99 -35.51
N LEU A 113 -65.08 81.15 -36.32
CA LEU A 113 -65.09 79.67 -36.14
C LEU A 113 -63.83 79.10 -35.46
N ALA A 114 -62.76 79.88 -35.31
CA ALA A 114 -61.47 79.42 -34.77
C ALA A 114 -61.47 79.10 -33.26
N MET A 115 -62.43 79.63 -32.49
CA MET A 115 -62.53 79.37 -31.05
C MET A 115 -63.28 78.06 -30.71
N GLY A 116 -64.17 77.57 -31.58
CA GLY A 116 -64.94 76.34 -31.33
C GLY A 116 -64.17 75.06 -31.71
N PHE A 117 -63.49 75.06 -32.85
CA PHE A 117 -62.70 73.91 -33.31
C PHE A 117 -61.42 73.69 -32.48
N SER A 118 -60.80 74.75 -31.96
CA SER A 118 -59.64 74.63 -31.07
C SER A 118 -59.99 73.93 -29.75
N ALA A 119 -61.15 74.25 -29.16
CA ALA A 119 -61.64 73.54 -27.98
C ALA A 119 -61.94 72.06 -28.25
N ALA A 120 -62.58 71.74 -29.39
CA ALA A 120 -62.88 70.36 -29.77
C ALA A 120 -61.61 69.54 -30.08
N VAL A 121 -60.62 70.12 -30.77
CA VAL A 121 -59.33 69.47 -31.07
C VAL A 121 -58.50 69.27 -29.81
N LEU A 122 -58.53 70.19 -28.84
CA LEU A 122 -57.85 70.00 -27.55
C LEU A 122 -58.48 68.89 -26.71
N ILE A 123 -59.81 68.76 -26.73
CA ILE A 123 -60.51 67.69 -25.99
C ILE A 123 -60.28 66.32 -26.65
N VAL A 124 -60.44 66.21 -27.98
CA VAL A 124 -60.27 64.95 -28.71
C VAL A 124 -58.79 64.56 -28.78
N GLY A 125 -57.90 65.51 -29.08
CA GLY A 125 -56.45 65.30 -29.10
C GLY A 125 -55.90 65.00 -27.70
N GLY A 126 -56.39 65.71 -26.67
CA GLY A 126 -56.06 65.43 -25.28
C GLY A 126 -56.54 64.05 -24.83
N GLY A 127 -57.76 63.65 -25.21
CA GLY A 127 -58.30 62.32 -24.95
C GLY A 127 -57.54 61.20 -25.68
N TYR A 128 -57.14 61.42 -26.94
CA TYR A 128 -56.33 60.47 -27.71
C TYR A 128 -54.90 60.35 -27.16
N LEU A 129 -54.27 61.46 -26.76
CA LEU A 129 -52.96 61.45 -26.10
C LEU A 129 -53.03 60.83 -24.70
N ALA A 130 -54.10 61.07 -23.94
CA ALA A 130 -54.33 60.42 -22.66
C ALA A 130 -54.58 58.91 -22.83
N TRP A 131 -55.35 58.50 -23.82
CA TRP A 131 -55.59 57.09 -24.11
C TRP A 131 -54.34 56.38 -24.64
N SER A 132 -53.58 57.01 -25.55
CA SER A 132 -52.35 56.43 -26.09
C SER A 132 -51.24 56.37 -25.04
N SER A 133 -51.13 57.37 -24.17
CA SER A 133 -50.19 57.32 -23.03
C SER A 133 -50.63 56.30 -21.97
N TYR A 134 -51.94 56.15 -21.71
CA TYR A 134 -52.47 55.14 -20.80
C TYR A 134 -52.24 53.70 -21.31
N THR A 135 -52.48 53.45 -22.60
CA THR A 135 -52.22 52.12 -23.18
C THR A 135 -50.73 51.82 -23.26
N GLN A 136 -49.90 52.80 -23.63
CA GLN A 136 -48.44 52.61 -23.70
C GLN A 136 -47.80 52.41 -22.32
N THR A 137 -48.29 53.10 -21.28
CA THR A 137 -47.85 52.85 -19.90
C THR A 137 -48.30 51.47 -19.42
N SER A 138 -49.52 51.02 -19.75
CA SER A 138 -49.97 49.67 -19.40
C SER A 138 -49.11 48.56 -20.00
N GLN A 139 -48.64 48.72 -21.25
CA GLN A 139 -47.73 47.78 -21.89
C GLN A 139 -46.34 47.79 -21.23
N ARG A 140 -45.76 48.97 -20.98
CA ARG A 140 -44.47 49.09 -20.29
C ARG A 140 -44.50 48.52 -18.87
N SER A 141 -45.61 48.69 -18.15
CA SER A 141 -45.79 48.07 -16.83
C SER A 141 -45.72 46.54 -16.91
N GLY A 142 -46.29 45.94 -17.96
CA GLY A 142 -46.19 44.50 -18.23
C GLY A 142 -44.76 44.03 -18.52
N GLU A 143 -44.02 44.75 -19.38
CA GLU A 143 -42.61 44.44 -19.69
C GLU A 143 -41.70 44.55 -18.46
N ILE A 144 -41.84 45.59 -17.65
CA ILE A 144 -41.08 45.75 -16.39
C ILE A 144 -41.39 44.60 -15.44
N GLN A 145 -42.65 44.18 -15.33
CA GLN A 145 -43.04 43.08 -14.47
C GLN A 145 -42.48 41.74 -14.96
N GLN A 146 -42.41 41.52 -16.28
CA GLN A 146 -41.74 40.35 -16.88
C GLN A 146 -40.22 40.36 -16.64
N LEU A 147 -39.56 41.50 -16.84
CA LEU A 147 -38.13 41.68 -16.55
C LEU A 147 -37.83 41.44 -15.07
N HIS A 148 -38.66 41.96 -14.16
CA HIS A 148 -38.53 41.68 -12.74
C HIS A 148 -38.70 40.19 -12.43
N ALA A 149 -39.68 39.51 -13.04
CA ALA A 149 -39.86 38.07 -12.87
C ALA A 149 -38.66 37.27 -13.39
N ALA A 150 -38.07 37.65 -14.53
CA ALA A 150 -36.87 37.02 -15.07
C ALA A 150 -35.65 37.23 -14.16
N VAL A 151 -35.44 38.43 -13.63
CA VAL A 151 -34.36 38.71 -12.66
C VAL A 151 -34.58 37.92 -11.36
N GLN A 152 -35.82 37.82 -10.88
CA GLN A 152 -36.16 36.98 -9.72
C GLN A 152 -35.87 35.49 -9.98
N GLN A 153 -36.09 35.01 -11.21
CA GLN A 153 -35.76 33.66 -11.60
C GLN A 153 -34.24 33.41 -11.62
N GLU A 154 -33.45 34.31 -12.21
CA GLU A 154 -31.99 34.16 -12.24
C GLU A 154 -31.38 34.26 -10.84
N THR A 155 -31.87 35.18 -10.00
CA THR A 155 -31.42 35.26 -8.59
C THR A 155 -31.75 34.00 -7.80
N ALA A 156 -32.93 33.40 -8.02
CA ALA A 156 -33.27 32.10 -7.44
C ALA A 156 -32.33 30.98 -7.93
N ARG A 157 -31.99 30.96 -9.23
CA ARG A 157 -31.02 29.98 -9.78
C ARG A 157 -29.64 30.13 -9.17
N VAL A 158 -29.13 31.36 -9.03
CA VAL A 158 -27.85 31.62 -8.37
C VAL A 158 -27.87 31.13 -6.92
N ALA A 159 -28.95 31.39 -6.18
CA ALA A 159 -29.10 30.89 -4.83
C ALA A 159 -29.08 29.34 -4.77
N THR A 160 -29.75 28.65 -5.71
CA THR A 160 -29.71 27.19 -5.77
C THR A 160 -28.32 26.64 -6.09
N LEU A 161 -27.60 27.24 -7.05
CA LEU A 161 -26.23 26.83 -7.38
C LEU A 161 -25.27 27.07 -6.20
N GLN A 162 -25.43 28.18 -5.48
CA GLN A 162 -24.67 28.44 -4.26
C GLN A 162 -24.94 27.37 -3.19
N SER A 163 -26.19 26.98 -3.00
CA SER A 163 -26.53 25.90 -2.07
C SER A 163 -25.93 24.55 -2.47
N GLU A 164 -25.92 24.24 -3.78
CA GLU A 164 -25.31 23.01 -4.30
C GLU A 164 -23.77 23.01 -4.10
N LEU A 165 -23.11 24.14 -4.39
CA LEU A 165 -21.67 24.28 -4.13
C LEU A 165 -21.34 24.11 -2.65
N GLN A 166 -22.15 24.70 -1.76
CA GLN A 166 -21.97 24.57 -0.32
C GLN A 166 -22.15 23.10 0.13
N GLN A 167 -23.13 22.39 -0.43
CA GLN A 167 -23.32 20.96 -0.16
C GLN A 167 -22.15 20.11 -0.67
N ARG A 168 -21.62 20.42 -1.86
CA ARG A 168 -20.43 19.74 -2.41
C ARG A 168 -19.20 19.99 -1.54
N GLU A 169 -19.00 21.21 -1.06
CA GLU A 169 -17.88 21.56 -0.18
C GLU A 169 -17.95 20.80 1.15
N GLN A 170 -19.15 20.71 1.76
CA GLN A 170 -19.36 19.87 2.95
C GLN A 170 -19.05 18.39 2.67
N THR A 171 -19.49 17.86 1.53
CA THR A 171 -19.23 16.46 1.14
C THR A 171 -17.74 16.20 0.92
N ILE A 172 -17.00 17.14 0.32
CA ILE A 172 -15.55 17.05 0.18
C ILE A 172 -14.89 17.08 1.56
N GLY A 173 -15.37 17.93 2.47
CA GLY A 173 -14.90 17.96 3.86
C GLY A 173 -15.06 16.63 4.57
N THR A 174 -16.23 15.99 4.46
CA THR A 174 -16.49 14.68 5.07
C THR A 174 -15.64 13.58 4.46
N LEU A 175 -15.56 13.49 3.13
CA LEU A 175 -14.74 12.50 2.43
C LEU A 175 -13.26 12.66 2.77
N LYS A 176 -12.77 13.90 2.88
CA LYS A 176 -11.40 14.16 3.29
C LYS A 176 -11.12 13.63 4.70
N SER A 177 -12.02 13.90 5.66
CA SER A 177 -11.88 13.39 7.02
C SER A 177 -11.92 11.84 7.08
N GLU A 178 -12.75 11.21 6.25
CA GLU A 178 -12.83 9.75 6.14
C GLU A 178 -11.55 9.15 5.56
N ILE A 179 -10.97 9.78 4.52
CA ILE A 179 -9.67 9.36 3.96
C ILE A 179 -8.56 9.52 5.00
N GLU A 180 -8.52 10.62 5.75
CA GLU A 180 -7.53 10.83 6.82
C GLU A 180 -7.66 9.75 7.89
N GLN A 181 -8.88 9.43 8.33
CA GLN A 181 -9.15 8.36 9.29
C GLN A 181 -8.76 6.97 8.76
N ARG A 182 -9.11 6.64 7.51
CA ARG A 182 -8.72 5.36 6.88
C ARG A 182 -7.21 5.25 6.73
N THR A 183 -6.53 6.36 6.45
CA THR A 183 -5.06 6.39 6.33
C THR A 183 -4.40 6.08 7.67
N THR A 184 -4.92 6.63 8.78
CA THR A 184 -4.41 6.31 10.11
C THR A 184 -4.72 4.87 10.52
N GLU A 185 -5.93 4.39 10.22
CA GLU A 185 -6.33 2.99 10.48
C GLU A 185 -5.44 2.00 9.71
N VAL A 186 -5.16 2.25 8.42
CA VAL A 186 -4.26 1.42 7.61
C VAL A 186 -2.82 1.47 8.12
N ALA A 187 -2.34 2.62 8.57
CA ALA A 187 -1.01 2.74 9.17
C ALA A 187 -0.90 1.93 10.47
N GLU A 188 -1.91 1.97 11.32
CA GLU A 188 -1.97 1.19 12.56
C GLU A 188 -2.06 -0.32 12.29
N LEU A 189 -2.93 -0.75 11.38
CA LEU A 189 -3.04 -2.14 10.94
C LEU A 189 -1.72 -2.67 10.38
N ARG A 190 -1.01 -1.85 9.60
CA ARG A 190 0.31 -2.21 9.07
C ARG A 190 1.33 -2.42 10.18
N ASP A 191 1.35 -1.54 11.18
CA ASP A 191 2.25 -1.67 12.33
C ASP A 191 1.94 -2.94 13.15
N GLN A 192 0.65 -3.21 13.38
CA GLN A 192 0.20 -4.45 14.03
C GLN A 192 0.62 -5.71 13.25
N MET A 193 0.52 -5.70 11.92
CA MET A 193 0.97 -6.82 11.09
C MET A 193 2.48 -7.05 11.19
N LEU A 194 3.28 -5.98 11.15
CA LEU A 194 4.73 -6.06 11.31
C LEU A 194 5.12 -6.61 12.69
N GLN A 195 4.43 -6.17 13.74
CA GLN A 195 4.66 -6.71 15.08
C GLN A 195 4.32 -8.20 15.16
N ARG A 196 3.20 -8.63 14.58
CA ARG A 196 2.81 -10.05 14.57
C ARG A 196 3.75 -10.92 13.76
N GLU A 197 4.28 -10.41 12.66
CA GLU A 197 5.29 -11.10 11.87
C GLU A 197 6.58 -11.30 12.69
N ALA A 198 7.05 -10.26 13.39
CA ALA A 198 8.21 -10.36 14.27
C ALA A 198 7.99 -11.35 15.44
N GLU A 199 6.79 -11.37 16.04
CA GLU A 199 6.42 -12.35 17.09
C GLU A 199 6.42 -13.80 16.54
N LEU A 200 5.94 -14.00 15.32
CA LEU A 200 5.94 -15.32 14.67
C LEU A 200 7.37 -15.80 14.37
N ASP A 201 8.26 -14.93 13.92
CA ASP A 201 9.66 -15.25 13.65
C ASP A 201 10.42 -15.64 14.92
N ASP A 202 10.18 -14.92 16.03
CA ASP A 202 10.77 -15.27 17.33
C ASP A 202 10.24 -16.62 17.82
N ALA A 203 8.93 -16.86 17.74
CA ALA A 203 8.33 -18.13 18.12
C ALA A 203 8.89 -19.30 17.28
N HIS A 204 9.08 -19.12 15.98
CA HIS A 204 9.67 -20.13 15.10
C HIS A 204 11.13 -20.43 15.47
N THR A 205 11.89 -19.39 15.79
CA THR A 205 13.27 -19.51 16.25
C THR A 205 13.35 -20.30 17.56
N GLN A 206 12.47 -20.00 18.53
CA GLN A 206 12.39 -20.74 19.79
C GLN A 206 12.00 -22.20 19.60
N LEU A 207 11.04 -22.50 18.72
CA LEU A 207 10.64 -23.87 18.41
C LEU A 207 11.80 -24.67 17.80
N THR A 208 12.53 -24.08 16.86
CA THR A 208 13.71 -24.69 16.23
C THR A 208 14.81 -24.97 17.26
N GLN A 209 15.06 -24.03 18.17
CA GLN A 209 16.02 -24.21 19.27
C GLN A 209 15.61 -25.34 20.23
N ASN A 210 14.33 -25.40 20.60
CA ASN A 210 13.79 -26.47 21.45
C ASN A 210 13.89 -27.83 20.76
N GLU A 211 13.50 -27.93 19.49
CA GLU A 211 13.59 -29.16 18.72
C GLU A 211 15.04 -29.66 18.64
N SER A 212 15.99 -28.78 18.30
CA SER A 212 17.41 -29.14 18.25
C SER A 212 17.95 -29.58 19.62
N SER A 213 17.43 -29.03 20.72
CA SER A 213 17.82 -29.40 22.09
C SER A 213 17.26 -30.77 22.48
N LEU A 214 15.99 -31.03 22.13
CA LEU A 214 15.37 -32.35 22.30
C LEU A 214 16.07 -33.42 21.46
N GLN A 215 16.40 -33.12 20.20
CA GLN A 215 17.14 -34.04 19.34
C GLN A 215 18.55 -34.34 19.89
N ARG A 216 19.25 -33.35 20.45
CA ARG A 216 20.55 -33.56 21.12
C ARG A 216 20.41 -34.47 22.34
N LEU A 217 19.42 -34.23 23.19
CA LEU A 217 19.14 -35.08 24.36
C LEU A 217 18.75 -36.51 23.95
N ALA A 218 17.91 -36.66 22.91
CA ALA A 218 17.52 -37.95 22.38
C ALA A 218 18.74 -38.73 21.84
N ARG A 219 19.60 -38.08 21.04
CA ARG A 219 20.83 -38.69 20.53
C ARG A 219 21.78 -39.13 21.65
N GLN A 220 21.95 -38.30 22.68
CA GLN A 220 22.75 -38.67 23.86
C GLN A 220 22.18 -39.90 24.58
N ASN A 221 20.86 -39.95 24.76
CA ASN A 221 20.19 -41.10 25.39
C ASN A 221 20.26 -42.37 24.53
N GLU A 222 20.14 -42.25 23.20
CA GLU A 222 20.29 -43.38 22.27
C GLU A 222 21.72 -43.92 22.25
N GLU A 223 22.74 -43.05 22.24
CA GLU A 223 24.14 -43.47 22.35
C GLU A 223 24.40 -44.25 23.65
N PHE A 224 23.81 -43.81 24.76
CA PHE A 224 23.89 -44.52 26.04
C PHE A 224 23.16 -45.88 25.99
N ALA A 225 21.93 -45.90 25.47
CA ALA A 225 21.13 -47.12 25.39
C ALA A 225 21.74 -48.16 24.43
N GLY A 226 22.41 -47.72 23.36
CA GLY A 226 23.06 -48.59 22.36
C GLY A 226 24.14 -49.51 22.95
N LEU A 227 24.81 -49.07 24.02
CA LEU A 227 25.86 -49.87 24.66
C LEU A 227 25.31 -51.08 25.41
N PHE A 228 24.10 -50.98 25.96
CA PHE A 228 23.42 -52.11 26.59
C PHE A 228 22.84 -53.09 25.56
N LYS A 229 22.58 -52.62 24.33
CA LYS A 229 22.06 -53.46 23.25
C LYS A 229 23.12 -54.33 22.57
N ASN A 230 24.41 -54.03 22.77
CA ASN A 230 25.50 -54.84 22.20
C ASN A 230 25.80 -56.05 23.11
N PRO A 231 25.61 -57.30 22.62
CA PRO A 231 25.88 -58.51 23.41
C PRO A 231 27.35 -58.66 23.83
N SER A 232 28.27 -57.96 23.16
CA SER A 232 29.72 -58.05 23.40
C SER A 232 30.25 -57.03 24.41
N SER A 233 29.37 -56.21 24.98
CA SER A 233 29.74 -55.20 25.98
C SER A 233 30.22 -55.86 27.27
N LYS A 234 31.36 -55.41 27.78
CA LYS A 234 31.93 -55.86 29.07
C LYS A 234 31.58 -54.86 30.16
N VAL A 235 31.14 -55.36 31.31
CA VAL A 235 30.81 -54.54 32.48
C VAL A 235 31.85 -54.79 33.57
N VAL A 236 32.40 -53.72 34.14
CA VAL A 236 33.29 -53.77 35.32
C VAL A 236 32.64 -52.93 36.41
N SER A 237 32.45 -53.53 37.59
CA SER A 237 31.92 -52.82 38.76
C SER A 237 33.08 -52.29 39.61
N LEU A 238 33.00 -51.02 40.00
CA LEU A 238 33.88 -50.39 40.97
C LEU A 238 33.11 -50.16 42.27
N ALA A 239 33.64 -50.67 43.36
CA ALA A 239 33.08 -50.50 44.69
C ALA A 239 33.69 -49.28 45.39
N GLY A 240 32.89 -48.66 46.26
CA GLY A 240 33.33 -47.63 47.19
C GLY A 240 34.46 -48.10 48.10
N SER A 241 35.46 -47.24 48.29
CA SER A 241 36.47 -47.41 49.33
C SER A 241 35.94 -46.95 50.70
N ASP A 242 36.77 -47.02 51.73
CA ASP A 242 36.44 -46.44 53.05
C ASP A 242 36.10 -44.95 52.99
N MET A 243 36.59 -44.23 51.98
CA MET A 243 36.31 -42.81 51.78
C MET A 243 34.93 -42.54 51.18
N ALA A 244 34.30 -43.55 50.58
CA ALA A 244 33.01 -43.43 49.92
C ALA A 244 32.26 -44.78 49.93
N LYS A 245 31.98 -45.32 51.12
CA LYS A 245 31.44 -46.68 51.31
C LYS A 245 30.15 -46.97 50.56
N SER A 246 29.32 -45.94 50.36
CA SER A 246 28.04 -46.04 49.69
C SER A 246 28.11 -45.68 48.20
N ALA A 247 29.28 -45.29 47.70
CA ALA A 247 29.51 -44.96 46.31
C ALA A 247 29.78 -46.23 45.49
N GLY A 248 29.47 -46.15 44.20
CA GLY A 248 29.80 -47.19 43.25
C GLY A 248 29.92 -46.62 41.85
N ALA A 249 30.55 -47.39 40.96
CA ALA A 249 30.50 -47.10 39.55
C ALA A 249 30.46 -48.36 38.69
N PHE A 250 29.96 -48.21 37.48
CA PHE A 250 30.02 -49.23 36.43
C PHE A 250 30.79 -48.65 35.25
N LEU A 251 31.71 -49.44 34.73
CA LEU A 251 32.42 -49.18 33.49
C LEU A 251 31.92 -50.15 32.43
N LEU A 252 31.26 -49.63 31.40
CA LEU A 252 30.71 -50.40 30.29
C LEU A 252 31.60 -50.19 29.07
N PHE A 253 32.29 -51.23 28.60
CA PHE A 253 33.19 -51.17 27.46
C PHE A 253 32.63 -51.93 26.27
N ASP A 254 32.63 -51.27 25.11
CA ASP A 254 32.32 -51.87 23.83
C ASP A 254 33.63 -52.19 23.07
N PRO A 255 34.00 -53.48 22.92
CA PRO A 255 35.20 -53.88 22.20
C PRO A 255 35.21 -53.48 20.72
N SER A 256 34.04 -53.35 20.10
CA SER A 256 33.91 -53.07 18.67
C SER A 256 34.20 -51.61 18.34
N THR A 257 33.65 -50.69 19.13
CA THR A 257 33.88 -49.24 18.97
C THR A 257 35.06 -48.72 19.78
N LYS A 258 35.63 -49.55 20.67
CA LYS A 258 36.68 -49.19 21.65
C LYS A 258 36.27 -48.02 22.57
N LYS A 259 34.97 -47.81 22.75
CA LYS A 259 34.42 -46.80 23.64
C LYS A 259 34.12 -47.43 25.00
N ALA A 260 34.35 -46.69 26.07
CA ALA A 260 33.90 -47.04 27.41
C ALA A 260 33.02 -45.94 27.99
N TRP A 261 32.04 -46.33 28.80
CA TRP A 261 31.20 -45.41 29.57
C TRP A 261 31.34 -45.67 31.04
N LEU A 262 31.62 -44.62 31.80
CA LEU A 262 31.56 -44.62 33.25
C LEU A 262 30.21 -44.10 33.71
N TYR A 263 29.54 -44.85 34.58
CA TYR A 263 28.39 -44.39 35.36
C TYR A 263 28.74 -44.53 36.84
N ALA A 264 28.96 -43.41 37.53
CA ALA A 264 29.20 -43.40 38.98
C ALA A 264 28.01 -42.79 39.72
N TYR A 265 27.76 -43.25 40.93
CA TYR A 265 26.66 -42.81 41.77
C TYR A 265 27.08 -42.72 43.24
N ASN A 266 26.43 -41.80 43.96
CA ASN A 266 26.58 -41.62 45.40
C ASN A 266 28.03 -41.29 45.84
N LEU A 267 28.78 -40.66 44.93
CA LEU A 267 30.08 -40.06 45.23
C LEU A 267 29.87 -38.77 46.03
N PRO A 268 30.73 -38.48 47.03
CA PRO A 268 30.66 -37.23 47.79
C PRO A 268 30.82 -35.97 46.93
N ALA A 269 30.20 -34.87 47.33
CA ALA A 269 30.41 -33.58 46.68
C ALA A 269 31.87 -33.14 46.80
N LEU A 270 32.45 -32.67 45.69
CA LEU A 270 33.84 -32.23 45.64
C LEU A 270 34.00 -30.80 46.17
N PRO A 271 35.06 -30.49 46.94
CA PRO A 271 35.46 -29.12 47.22
C PRO A 271 35.79 -28.36 45.93
N SER A 272 35.66 -27.03 45.95
CA SER A 272 36.02 -26.17 44.82
C SER A 272 37.47 -26.41 44.37
N GLY A 273 37.69 -26.51 43.06
CA GLY A 273 39.02 -26.75 42.46
C GLY A 273 39.49 -28.21 42.49
N LYS A 274 38.59 -29.17 42.73
CA LYS A 274 38.88 -30.61 42.65
C LYS A 274 37.98 -31.30 41.64
N VAL A 275 38.47 -32.38 41.05
CA VAL A 275 37.77 -33.23 40.07
C VAL A 275 37.95 -34.70 40.45
N TYR A 276 37.03 -35.55 39.98
CA TYR A 276 37.28 -36.98 40.00
C TYR A 276 38.06 -37.38 38.75
N GLN A 277 39.02 -38.28 38.92
CA GLN A 277 39.80 -38.83 37.81
C GLN A 277 39.74 -40.35 37.83
N LEU A 278 39.40 -40.94 36.68
CA LEU A 278 39.41 -42.37 36.46
C LEU A 278 40.79 -42.81 35.97
N TRP A 279 41.28 -43.88 36.56
CA TRP A 279 42.54 -44.53 36.22
C TRP A 279 42.28 -45.94 35.72
N ALA A 280 42.96 -46.29 34.64
CA ALA A 280 43.08 -47.65 34.16
C ALA A 280 44.49 -48.15 34.49
N ILE A 281 44.58 -49.30 35.16
CA ILE A 281 45.83 -49.76 35.77
C ILE A 281 46.13 -51.17 35.25
N ASP A 282 47.26 -51.32 34.54
CA ASP A 282 47.92 -52.60 34.35
C ASP A 282 49.03 -52.78 35.40
N ASP A 283 50.25 -52.39 35.07
CA ASP A 283 51.40 -52.19 35.92
C ASP A 283 51.60 -50.70 36.23
N LYS A 284 51.23 -49.77 35.32
CA LYS A 284 51.24 -48.32 35.56
C LYS A 284 49.84 -47.70 35.40
N PRO A 285 49.46 -46.73 36.25
CA PRO A 285 48.20 -46.03 36.12
C PRO A 285 48.21 -45.10 34.90
N VAL A 286 47.21 -45.25 34.03
CA VAL A 286 46.96 -44.36 32.90
C VAL A 286 45.65 -43.61 33.13
N SER A 287 45.67 -42.30 32.92
CA SER A 287 44.46 -41.48 33.01
C SER A 287 43.45 -41.88 31.93
N ALA A 288 42.28 -42.35 32.36
CA ALA A 288 41.17 -42.69 31.48
C ALA A 288 40.17 -41.53 31.31
N GLY A 289 40.30 -40.47 32.12
CA GLY A 289 39.50 -39.25 32.00
C GLY A 289 39.20 -38.57 33.34
N ILE A 290 38.85 -37.29 33.28
CA ILE A 290 38.38 -36.49 34.42
C ILE A 290 36.88 -36.24 34.30
N PHE A 291 36.17 -36.24 35.43
CA PHE A 291 34.73 -36.02 35.46
C PHE A 291 34.27 -35.30 36.74
N GLY A 292 33.13 -34.63 36.63
CA GLY A 292 32.41 -34.01 37.76
C GLY A 292 31.11 -34.74 38.06
N LEU A 293 30.46 -34.35 39.16
CA LEU A 293 29.11 -34.80 39.47
C LEU A 293 28.08 -33.88 38.81
N ASP A 294 27.07 -34.48 38.19
CA ASP A 294 25.88 -33.77 37.75
C ASP A 294 25.04 -33.35 38.98
N ALA A 295 24.09 -32.44 38.79
CA ALA A 295 23.22 -31.89 39.84
C ALA A 295 22.39 -32.93 40.65
N GLY A 296 22.52 -34.23 40.37
CA GLY A 296 21.84 -35.35 41.04
C GLY A 296 22.74 -36.44 41.64
N LEU A 297 23.97 -36.12 42.07
CA LEU A 297 24.93 -37.06 42.72
C LEU A 297 25.35 -38.26 41.85
N LYS A 298 25.24 -38.10 40.53
CA LYS A 298 25.64 -39.10 39.53
C LYS A 298 26.67 -38.47 38.61
N ALA A 299 27.57 -39.28 38.09
CA ALA A 299 28.50 -38.86 37.05
C ALA A 299 28.39 -39.79 35.86
N ARG A 300 28.46 -39.21 34.66
CA ARG A 300 28.50 -39.93 33.40
C ARG A 300 29.65 -39.43 32.55
N MET A 301 30.50 -40.33 32.07
CA MET A 301 31.64 -39.96 31.23
C MET A 301 31.80 -40.96 30.08
N LEU A 302 31.87 -40.44 28.85
CA LEU A 302 32.23 -41.20 27.66
C LEU A 302 33.75 -41.13 27.43
N ILE A 303 34.38 -42.30 27.41
CA ILE A 303 35.78 -42.51 27.08
C ILE A 303 35.84 -42.95 25.62
N ARG A 304 36.27 -42.04 24.74
CA ARG A 304 36.15 -42.24 23.28
C ARG A 304 37.16 -43.22 22.69
N ASN A 305 38.30 -43.40 23.33
CA ASN A 305 39.38 -44.25 22.82
C ASN A 305 40.04 -45.02 23.96
N MET A 306 39.44 -46.14 24.33
CA MET A 306 39.98 -47.05 25.34
C MET A 306 40.63 -48.26 24.65
N THR A 307 41.72 -48.01 23.93
CA THR A 307 42.43 -49.02 23.12
C THR A 307 42.93 -50.23 23.92
N GLU A 308 43.03 -50.09 25.24
CA GLU A 308 43.78 -51.01 26.09
C GLU A 308 42.90 -51.63 27.18
N PHE A 309 41.58 -51.50 27.10
CA PHE A 309 40.66 -52.01 28.13
C PHE A 309 40.92 -53.48 28.51
N SER A 310 41.12 -54.35 27.50
CA SER A 310 41.34 -55.79 27.71
C SER A 310 42.65 -56.14 28.42
N ARG A 311 43.64 -55.23 28.47
CA ARG A 311 44.90 -55.47 29.20
C ARG A 311 44.90 -54.90 30.61
N MET A 312 43.92 -54.07 30.94
CA MET A 312 43.83 -53.43 32.24
C MET A 312 43.40 -54.45 33.28
N LYS A 313 44.08 -54.46 34.42
CA LYS A 313 43.81 -55.37 35.53
C LYS A 313 42.87 -54.72 36.55
N LYS A 314 42.99 -53.41 36.74
CA LYS A 314 42.26 -52.65 37.76
C LYS A 314 41.82 -51.29 37.25
N PHE A 315 40.76 -50.78 37.85
CA PHE A 315 40.30 -49.42 37.67
C PHE A 315 40.15 -48.75 39.03
N ALA A 316 40.51 -47.47 39.11
CA ALA A 316 40.38 -46.69 40.33
C ALA A 316 39.88 -45.28 40.02
N VAL A 317 39.14 -44.68 40.94
CA VAL A 317 38.77 -43.26 40.90
C VAL A 317 39.40 -42.55 42.07
N THR A 318 40.13 -41.47 41.82
CA THR A 318 40.69 -40.60 42.84
C THR A 318 40.13 -39.19 42.75
N VAL A 319 40.30 -38.42 43.82
CA VAL A 319 40.03 -36.98 43.84
C VAL A 319 41.33 -36.22 43.57
N GLU A 320 41.40 -35.57 42.41
CA GLU A 320 42.59 -34.82 41.97
C GLU A 320 42.30 -33.32 41.91
N PRO A 321 43.32 -32.45 41.87
CA PRO A 321 43.15 -31.03 41.58
C PRO A 321 42.58 -30.79 40.18
N ASP A 322 41.96 -29.63 39.98
CA ASP A 322 41.42 -29.24 38.68
C ASP A 322 42.46 -29.35 37.54
N GLY A 323 42.02 -29.82 36.38
CA GLY A 323 42.88 -30.23 35.26
C GLY A 323 43.47 -31.64 35.37
N GLY A 324 43.30 -32.32 36.50
CA GLY A 324 43.76 -33.70 36.72
C GLY A 324 45.28 -33.82 36.91
N ARG A 325 45.75 -35.06 36.96
CA ARG A 325 47.16 -35.41 37.14
C ARG A 325 47.63 -36.46 36.11
N PRO A 326 48.94 -36.52 35.81
CA PRO A 326 49.50 -37.60 35.01
C PRO A 326 49.60 -38.92 35.78
N GLU A 327 49.69 -38.86 37.12
CA GLU A 327 49.71 -40.01 38.03
C GLU A 327 48.76 -39.76 39.22
N PRO A 328 48.20 -40.82 39.85
CA PRO A 328 47.27 -40.65 40.96
C PRO A 328 47.95 -40.03 42.18
N THR A 329 47.45 -38.89 42.67
CA THR A 329 47.97 -38.23 43.88
C THR A 329 46.94 -38.15 45.01
N GLY A 330 45.65 -38.25 44.66
CA GLY A 330 44.55 -38.18 45.59
C GLY A 330 44.21 -39.49 46.28
N ALA A 331 43.32 -39.39 47.28
CA ALA A 331 42.72 -40.56 47.89
C ALA A 331 41.85 -41.32 46.88
N ILE A 332 41.84 -42.65 46.98
CA ILE A 332 41.03 -43.54 46.14
C ILE A 332 39.62 -43.62 46.72
N TYR A 333 38.61 -43.32 45.91
CA TYR A 333 37.19 -43.32 46.27
C TYR A 333 36.47 -44.55 45.72
N LEU A 334 36.86 -45.01 44.54
CA LEU A 334 36.30 -46.21 43.92
C LEU A 334 37.43 -47.11 43.45
N ILE A 335 37.24 -48.42 43.53
CA ILE A 335 38.18 -49.40 42.99
C ILE A 335 37.43 -50.62 42.45
N GLY A 336 37.88 -51.15 41.32
CA GLY A 336 37.34 -52.35 40.69
C GLY A 336 38.43 -53.14 39.96
N GLN A 337 38.18 -54.42 39.72
CA GLN A 337 39.09 -55.32 39.00
C GLN A 337 38.32 -56.01 37.88
N ILE A 338 39.01 -56.31 36.76
CA ILE A 338 38.43 -57.00 35.60
C ILE A 338 38.41 -58.51 35.82
#